data_AF-A0A8H3BC89-F1
#
_entry.id   AF-A0A8H3BC89-F1
#
_cell.length_a   1.000
_cell.length_b   1.000
_cell.length_c   1.000
_cell.angle_alpha   90.00
_cell.angle_beta   90.00
_cell.angle_gamma   90.00
#
_symmetry.space_group_name_H-M   'P 1'
#
loop_
_entity.id
_entity.type
_entity.pdbx_description
1 polymer ?
#
loop_
_entity_poly.entity_id
_entity_poly.type
_entity_poly.pdbx_seq_one_letter_code
_entity_poly.pdbx_strand_id
1 'polypeptide(L)'
;MQLNPKGSTLITLGEFINIAKATSLGRHSAHPCYSLGVSMRIYISLLTFVAAVVGQADPSVNTPASLVQCEPVLLTWAASNTPVSINILRAGNAAAAPLLNLGQQTSNSITWIVNMTSGILITIQISDSKGNFAYSAPLTVQNGADSTCIR
;
A
#
# COMPACT_ATOMS: atom_id res chain seq x y z
N MET A 1 30.26 -10.16 -38.27
CA MET A 1 30.24 -11.26 -37.28
C MET A 1 29.50 -10.72 -36.05
N GLN A 2 28.21 -10.99 -35.81
CA GLN A 2 27.58 -12.25 -35.35
C GLN A 2 28.35 -12.80 -34.12
N LEU A 3 27.81 -13.00 -32.89
CA LEU A 3 26.46 -13.21 -32.34
C LEU A 3 26.42 -12.88 -30.81
N ASN A 4 25.20 -12.63 -30.32
CA ASN A 4 24.65 -12.61 -28.92
C ASN A 4 24.68 -14.06 -28.30
N PRO A 5 24.14 -14.47 -27.09
CA PRO A 5 23.40 -13.76 -26.03
C PRO A 5 23.45 -14.29 -24.53
N LYS A 6 22.71 -13.57 -23.64
CA LYS A 6 22.00 -13.96 -22.38
C LYS A 6 22.74 -14.23 -21.06
N GLY A 7 22.18 -13.66 -19.97
CA GLY A 7 22.35 -14.17 -18.60
C GLY A 7 21.85 -13.25 -17.47
N SER A 8 20.54 -13.23 -17.21
CA SER A 8 19.90 -12.62 -16.04
C SER A 8 20.33 -13.31 -14.73
N THR A 9 20.57 -12.56 -13.63
CA THR A 9 20.40 -13.07 -12.27
C THR A 9 19.98 -11.93 -11.33
N LEU A 10 18.78 -12.07 -10.76
CA LEU A 10 18.24 -11.25 -9.68
C LEU A 10 19.20 -11.22 -8.49
N ILE A 11 19.41 -10.04 -7.89
CA ILE A 11 19.88 -9.95 -6.50
C ILE A 11 18.66 -9.58 -5.66
N THR A 12 18.11 -10.61 -5.03
CA THR A 12 17.02 -10.52 -4.07
C THR A 12 17.51 -9.84 -2.78
N LEU A 13 16.61 -8.97 -2.29
CA LEU A 13 16.40 -8.43 -0.95
C LEU A 13 17.38 -8.74 0.19
N GLY A 14 17.57 -7.72 1.01
CA GLY A 14 18.48 -7.68 2.13
C GLY A 14 18.15 -8.64 3.27
N GLU A 15 19.19 -8.90 4.05
CA GLU A 15 19.11 -9.27 5.47
C GLU A 15 20.51 -9.08 6.05
N PHE A 16 20.83 -7.86 6.50
CA PHE A 16 21.89 -7.66 7.49
C PHE A 16 21.26 -7.85 8.88
N ILE A 17 20.99 -9.10 9.24
CA ILE A 17 20.70 -9.46 10.64
C ILE A 17 21.99 -10.04 11.21
N ASN A 18 22.62 -9.26 12.09
CA ASN A 18 23.77 -9.67 12.87
C ASN A 18 23.40 -10.89 13.73
N ILE A 19 23.96 -12.05 13.41
CA ILE A 19 23.84 -13.26 14.20
C ILE A 19 24.90 -13.17 15.32
N ALA A 20 24.46 -12.88 16.53
CA ALA A 20 25.29 -12.99 17.72
C ALA A 20 25.69 -14.47 17.92
N LYS A 21 27.00 -14.69 18.01
CA LYS A 21 27.69 -15.96 18.20
C LYS A 21 27.45 -16.50 19.62
N ALA A 22 26.94 -17.73 19.76
CA ALA A 22 26.94 -18.44 21.03
C ALA A 22 27.33 -19.91 20.83
N THR A 23 28.60 -20.26 21.08
CA THR A 23 29.04 -21.66 21.25
C THR A 23 30.37 -21.73 22.01
N SER A 24 30.36 -22.31 23.21
CA SER A 24 31.31 -23.34 23.72
C SER A 24 30.93 -23.64 25.19
N LEU A 25 30.29 -24.77 25.49
CA LEU A 25 30.83 -26.09 25.88
C LEU A 25 31.81 -26.08 27.06
N GLY A 26 31.33 -26.52 28.23
CA GLY A 26 32.13 -26.95 29.37
C GLY A 26 31.45 -28.16 30.05
N ARG A 27 32.19 -29.25 30.20
CA ARG A 27 31.77 -30.61 30.57
C ARG A 27 32.25 -30.98 32.00
N HIS A 28 31.54 -31.95 32.60
CA HIS A 28 31.84 -32.80 33.78
C HIS A 28 31.27 -32.32 35.12
N SER A 29 30.85 -33.14 36.07
CA SER A 29 30.34 -34.53 36.21
C SER A 29 30.24 -34.72 37.74
N ALA A 30 29.09 -35.14 38.31
CA ALA A 30 29.00 -35.92 39.57
C ALA A 30 27.54 -36.15 40.02
N HIS A 31 27.11 -37.42 39.94
CA HIS A 31 26.38 -38.30 40.88
C HIS A 31 25.27 -37.81 41.86
N PRO A 32 24.37 -38.73 42.27
CA PRO A 32 22.94 -38.51 42.49
C PRO A 32 22.53 -38.39 43.97
N CYS A 33 21.33 -37.82 44.23
CA CYS A 33 20.40 -38.29 45.26
C CYS A 33 19.02 -37.61 45.12
N TYR A 34 18.01 -38.46 45.09
CA TYR A 34 16.57 -38.27 45.35
C TYR A 34 16.17 -37.10 46.28
N SER A 35 15.06 -36.42 45.98
CA SER A 35 13.91 -36.26 46.88
C SER A 35 12.80 -35.42 46.24
N LEU A 36 11.57 -35.88 46.43
CA LEU A 36 10.31 -35.25 46.03
C LEU A 36 10.10 -33.91 46.75
N GLY A 37 9.54 -32.91 46.07
CA GLY A 37 9.20 -31.63 46.69
C GLY A 37 8.47 -30.67 45.75
N VAL A 38 7.14 -30.79 45.77
CA VAL A 38 6.10 -29.88 45.26
C VAL A 38 6.55 -28.42 45.08
N SER A 39 6.38 -27.86 43.88
CA SER A 39 5.44 -26.76 43.61
C SER A 39 5.75 -26.16 42.24
N MET A 40 5.16 -26.77 41.20
CA MET A 40 5.18 -26.28 39.83
C MET A 40 4.37 -24.98 39.75
N ARG A 41 5.02 -23.84 40.03
CA ARG A 41 4.46 -22.53 39.70
C ARG A 41 4.75 -22.25 38.22
N ILE A 42 3.85 -22.74 37.37
CA ILE A 42 3.78 -22.35 35.95
C ILE A 42 3.38 -20.87 35.92
N TYR A 43 4.36 -19.98 35.93
CA TYR A 43 4.13 -18.60 35.51
C TYR A 43 3.94 -18.63 34.00
N ILE A 44 2.67 -18.70 33.56
CA ILE A 44 2.29 -18.48 32.17
C ILE A 44 2.52 -17.00 31.90
N SER A 45 3.74 -16.65 31.48
CA SER A 45 4.00 -15.35 30.86
C SER A 45 3.27 -15.34 29.52
N LEU A 46 2.11 -14.68 29.50
CA LEU A 46 1.33 -14.39 28.31
C LEU A 46 2.15 -13.46 27.42
N LEU A 47 2.88 -14.02 26.45
CA LEU A 47 3.59 -13.26 25.43
C LEU A 47 2.55 -12.55 24.55
N THR A 48 2.40 -11.24 24.72
CA THR A 48 1.56 -10.43 23.85
C THR A 48 2.25 -10.27 22.50
N PHE A 49 1.69 -10.91 21.48
CA PHE A 49 2.10 -10.70 20.10
C PHE A 49 1.49 -9.37 19.62
N VAL A 50 2.26 -8.28 19.68
CA VAL A 50 1.89 -7.03 19.00
C VAL A 50 2.10 -7.26 17.51
N ALA A 51 1.04 -7.62 16.79
CA ALA A 51 1.06 -7.63 15.34
C ALA A 51 1.21 -6.17 14.86
N ALA A 52 2.42 -5.79 14.46
CA ALA A 52 2.62 -4.57 13.69
C ALA A 52 1.95 -4.78 12.33
N VAL A 53 0.72 -4.30 12.18
CA VAL A 53 0.14 -4.06 10.85
C VAL A 53 1.04 -3.02 10.20
N VAL A 54 1.90 -3.47 9.27
CA VAL A 54 2.45 -2.60 8.23
C VAL A 54 1.27 -2.18 7.35
N GLY A 55 0.53 -1.18 7.83
CA GLY A 55 -0.59 -0.61 7.12
C GLY A 55 -0.11 0.00 5.81
N GLN A 56 -0.92 -0.12 4.77
CA GLN A 56 -0.78 0.77 3.60
C GLN A 56 -0.69 2.22 4.09
N ALA A 57 0.08 3.05 3.40
CA ALA A 57 0.17 4.48 3.71
C ALA A 57 -1.25 5.04 3.87
N ASP A 58 -1.52 5.73 4.97
CA ASP A 58 -2.81 6.39 5.23
C ASP A 58 -2.64 7.89 4.95
N PRO A 59 -3.46 8.49 4.06
CA PRO A 59 -4.44 7.84 3.20
C PRO A 59 -3.81 7.07 2.01
N SER A 60 -4.55 6.15 1.42
CA SER A 60 -4.21 5.43 0.17
C SER A 60 -5.38 5.47 -0.82
N VAL A 61 -5.10 5.46 -2.13
CA VAL A 61 -6.13 5.40 -3.18
C VAL A 61 -5.85 4.23 -4.12
N ASN A 62 -6.88 3.45 -4.43
CA ASN A 62 -6.77 2.36 -5.40
C ASN A 62 -6.71 2.92 -6.81
N THR A 63 -5.79 2.38 -7.61
CA THR A 63 -5.71 2.68 -9.04
C THR A 63 -6.78 1.86 -9.76
N PRO A 64 -7.76 2.46 -10.44
CA PRO A 64 -8.75 1.73 -11.22
C PRO A 64 -8.08 0.89 -12.33
N ALA A 65 -8.71 -0.21 -12.75
CA ALA A 65 -8.15 -1.03 -13.83
C ALA A 65 -8.12 -0.29 -15.18
N SER A 66 -9.12 0.56 -15.43
CA SER A 66 -9.22 1.37 -16.64
C SER A 66 -10.11 2.60 -16.39
N LEU A 67 -9.95 3.60 -17.25
CA LEU A 67 -10.82 4.77 -17.35
C LEU A 67 -11.28 4.87 -18.79
N VAL A 68 -12.58 4.83 -19.04
CA VAL A 68 -13.16 4.97 -20.38
C VAL A 68 -14.03 6.21 -20.38
N GLN A 69 -13.83 7.08 -21.36
CA GLN A 69 -14.61 8.31 -21.51
C GLN A 69 -16.13 8.01 -21.45
N CYS A 70 -16.84 8.77 -20.62
CA CYS A 70 -18.28 8.69 -20.38
C CYS A 70 -18.82 7.39 -19.77
N GLU A 71 -17.94 6.46 -19.37
CA GLU A 71 -18.35 5.28 -18.61
C GLU A 71 -18.22 5.52 -17.10
N PRO A 72 -19.03 4.85 -16.27
CA PRO A 72 -18.89 4.87 -14.83
C PRO A 72 -17.64 4.10 -14.39
N VAL A 73 -16.89 4.67 -13.45
CA VAL A 73 -15.80 3.99 -12.74
C VAL A 73 -16.00 4.12 -11.24
N LEU A 74 -15.77 3.03 -10.51
CA LEU A 74 -15.75 3.05 -9.05
C LEU A 74 -14.35 3.45 -8.56
N LEU A 75 -14.27 4.58 -7.88
CA LEU A 75 -13.06 5.00 -7.16
C LEU A 75 -13.17 4.53 -5.72
N THR A 76 -12.08 4.01 -5.16
CA THR A 76 -12.02 3.54 -3.77
C THR A 76 -10.71 3.96 -3.11
N TRP A 77 -10.75 4.22 -1.81
CA TRP A 77 -9.60 4.65 -1.02
C TRP A 77 -9.70 4.16 0.43
N ALA A 78 -8.59 4.23 1.15
CA ALA A 78 -8.55 4.12 2.61
C ALA A 78 -8.06 5.44 3.20
N ALA A 79 -8.76 5.95 4.20
CA ALA A 79 -8.37 7.14 4.93
C ALA A 79 -8.93 7.08 6.35
N SER A 80 -8.10 7.33 7.35
CA SER A 80 -8.51 7.38 8.76
C SER A 80 -9.14 8.73 9.12
N ASN A 81 -8.83 9.79 8.37
CA ASN A 81 -9.36 11.13 8.56
C ASN A 81 -10.35 11.48 7.45
N THR A 82 -11.57 11.86 7.83
CA THR A 82 -12.61 12.31 6.91
C THR A 82 -12.97 13.78 7.21
N PRO A 83 -13.56 14.52 6.24
CA PRO A 83 -13.82 14.14 4.85
C PRO A 83 -12.54 14.07 3.99
N VAL A 84 -12.62 13.32 2.90
CA VAL A 84 -11.57 13.20 1.87
C VAL A 84 -11.99 14.00 0.64
N SER A 85 -11.15 14.93 0.18
CA SER A 85 -11.33 15.63 -1.09
C SER A 85 -10.65 14.87 -2.22
N ILE A 86 -11.31 14.78 -3.38
CA ILE A 86 -10.81 14.04 -4.54
C ILE A 86 -10.57 14.99 -5.71
N ASN A 87 -9.33 14.99 -6.20
CA ASN A 87 -8.87 15.82 -7.31
C ASN A 87 -8.30 14.95 -8.42
N ILE A 88 -8.58 15.32 -9.67
CA ILE A 88 -7.96 14.72 -10.85
C ILE A 88 -6.89 15.69 -11.36
N LEU A 89 -5.64 15.24 -11.42
CA LEU A 89 -4.49 16.03 -11.86
C LEU A 89 -3.94 15.50 -13.19
N ARG A 90 -3.17 16.34 -13.91
CA ARG A 90 -2.25 15.84 -14.94
C ARG A 90 -1.21 14.94 -14.27
N ALA A 91 -0.99 13.74 -14.81
CA ALA A 91 0.07 12.88 -14.30
C ALA A 91 1.45 13.56 -14.41
N GLY A 92 2.33 13.29 -13.43
CA GLY A 92 3.68 13.85 -13.39
C GLY A 92 3.79 15.26 -12.82
N ASN A 93 2.67 15.90 -12.43
CA ASN A 93 2.70 17.21 -11.79
C ASN A 93 1.75 17.28 -10.58
N ALA A 94 2.28 16.96 -9.39
CA ALA A 94 1.51 16.96 -8.14
C ALA A 94 1.15 18.37 -7.62
N ALA A 95 1.82 19.42 -8.11
CA ALA A 95 1.56 20.80 -7.74
C ALA A 95 0.64 21.54 -8.74
N ALA A 96 0.18 20.85 -9.80
CA ALA A 96 -0.72 21.43 -10.77
C ALA A 96 -2.09 21.71 -10.17
N ALA A 97 -2.77 22.74 -10.71
CA ALA A 97 -4.19 22.91 -10.47
C ALA A 97 -4.96 21.65 -10.93
N PRO A 98 -5.98 21.20 -10.17
CA PRO A 98 -6.82 20.09 -10.60
C PRO A 98 -7.51 20.36 -11.93
N LEU A 99 -7.51 19.36 -12.81
CA LEU A 99 -8.33 19.34 -14.03
C LEU A 99 -9.81 19.21 -13.68
N LEU A 100 -10.11 18.44 -12.62
CA LEU A 100 -11.45 18.20 -12.13
C LEU A 100 -11.40 17.97 -10.61
N ASN A 101 -12.38 18.49 -9.89
CA ASN A 101 -12.61 18.20 -8.48
C ASN A 101 -13.93 17.43 -8.35
N LEU A 102 -13.90 16.28 -7.66
CA LEU A 102 -15.05 15.41 -7.44
C LEU A 102 -15.70 15.63 -6.06
N GLY A 103 -15.35 16.75 -5.41
CA GLY A 103 -15.87 17.15 -4.11
C GLY A 103 -15.24 16.44 -2.92
N GLN A 104 -15.82 16.72 -1.75
CA GLN A 104 -15.49 16.05 -0.50
C GLN A 104 -16.41 14.85 -0.27
N GLN A 105 -15.82 13.76 0.21
CA GLN A 105 -16.49 12.49 0.46
C GLN A 105 -16.26 12.06 1.91
N THR A 106 -17.32 11.63 2.59
CA THR A 106 -17.23 11.01 3.92
C THR A 106 -17.15 9.49 3.87
N SER A 107 -17.52 8.91 2.72
CA SER A 107 -17.37 7.49 2.41
C SER A 107 -15.96 7.16 1.94
N ASN A 108 -15.71 5.89 1.63
CA ASN A 108 -14.45 5.36 1.10
C ASN A 108 -14.53 5.01 -0.41
N SER A 109 -15.63 5.40 -1.07
CA SER A 109 -15.82 5.16 -2.49
C SER A 109 -16.78 6.16 -3.13
N ILE A 110 -16.59 6.43 -4.42
CA ILE A 110 -17.59 7.10 -5.29
C ILE A 110 -17.63 6.46 -6.66
N THR A 111 -18.81 6.49 -7.30
CA THR A 111 -18.92 6.23 -8.73
C THR A 111 -18.79 7.55 -9.48
N TRP A 112 -17.78 7.65 -10.33
CA TRP A 112 -17.52 8.79 -11.18
C TRP A 112 -17.86 8.44 -12.62
N ILE A 113 -18.68 9.25 -13.30
CA ILE A 113 -18.81 9.21 -14.76
C ILE A 113 -17.61 9.95 -15.33
N VAL A 114 -16.72 9.26 -16.04
CA VAL A 114 -15.45 9.82 -16.54
C VAL A 114 -15.72 10.89 -17.62
N ASN A 115 -16.04 12.10 -17.16
CA ASN A 115 -16.37 13.26 -17.97
C ASN A 115 -15.12 14.02 -18.44
N MET A 116 -14.16 13.29 -18.99
CA MET A 116 -12.89 13.83 -19.49
C MET A 116 -12.61 13.30 -20.90
N THR A 117 -11.95 14.12 -21.71
CA THR A 117 -11.52 13.73 -23.05
C THR A 117 -10.51 12.59 -23.00
N SER A 118 -10.66 11.63 -23.91
CA SER A 118 -9.71 10.54 -24.09
C SER A 118 -8.30 11.03 -24.49
N GLY A 119 -7.30 10.19 -24.23
CA GLY A 119 -5.89 10.45 -24.54
C GLY A 119 -5.14 11.29 -23.49
N ILE A 120 -5.82 11.79 -22.46
CA ILE A 120 -5.16 12.52 -21.37
C ILE A 120 -4.64 11.53 -20.33
N LEU A 121 -3.36 11.71 -19.96
CA LEU A 121 -2.73 10.99 -18.85
C LEU A 121 -2.98 11.74 -17.53
N ILE A 122 -3.64 11.09 -16.59
CA ILE A 122 -4.08 11.68 -15.32
C ILE A 122 -3.59 10.87 -14.12
N THR A 123 -3.66 11.50 -12.94
CA THR A 123 -3.50 10.85 -11.65
C THR A 123 -4.65 11.29 -10.74
N ILE A 124 -5.21 10.35 -9.98
CA ILE A 124 -6.21 10.64 -8.95
C ILE A 124 -5.45 10.99 -7.68
N GLN A 125 -5.67 12.19 -7.16
CA GLN A 125 -5.18 12.63 -5.86
C GLN A 125 -6.35 12.61 -4.88
N ILE A 126 -6.10 12.12 -3.68
CA ILE A 126 -6.96 12.35 -2.53
C ILE A 126 -6.23 13.17 -1.47
N SER A 127 -6.97 14.00 -0.74
CA SER A 127 -6.47 14.71 0.43
C SER A 127 -7.44 14.55 1.60
N ASP A 128 -6.94 14.13 2.75
CA ASP A 128 -7.76 13.96 3.95
C ASP A 128 -7.94 15.28 4.73
N SER A 129 -8.71 15.26 5.81
CA SER A 129 -8.96 16.43 6.65
C SER A 129 -7.76 16.89 7.50
N LYS A 130 -6.65 16.14 7.48
CA LYS A 130 -5.37 16.51 8.09
C LYS A 130 -4.38 17.10 7.09
N GLY A 131 -4.73 17.14 5.81
CA GLY A 131 -3.87 17.62 4.74
C GLY A 131 -2.85 16.59 4.27
N ASN A 132 -3.05 15.30 4.58
CA ASN A 132 -2.25 14.22 4.01
C ASN A 132 -2.77 13.87 2.62
N PHE A 133 -1.86 13.52 1.72
CA PHE A 133 -2.17 13.23 0.32
C PHE A 133 -1.86 11.78 -0.04
N ALA A 134 -2.67 11.21 -0.93
CA ALA A 134 -2.35 9.98 -1.64
C ALA A 134 -2.61 10.13 -3.14
N TYR A 135 -1.92 9.32 -3.95
CA TYR A 135 -1.98 9.39 -5.40
C TYR A 135 -2.13 7.99 -6.00
N SER A 136 -2.93 7.86 -7.04
CA SER A 136 -2.98 6.65 -7.86
C SER A 136 -1.73 6.55 -8.74
N ALA A 137 -1.51 5.38 -9.35
CA ALA A 137 -0.65 5.31 -10.51
C ALA A 137 -1.24 6.17 -11.67
N PRO A 138 -0.41 6.66 -12.61
CA PRO A 138 -0.90 7.32 -13.81
C PRO A 138 -1.79 6.42 -14.67
N LEU A 139 -2.90 6.97 -15.19
CA LEU A 139 -3.78 6.27 -16.13
C LEU A 139 -4.12 7.16 -17.33
N THR A 140 -4.24 6.57 -18.51
CA THR A 140 -4.75 7.26 -19.70
C THR A 140 -6.25 7.04 -19.84
N VAL A 141 -7.01 8.11 -20.04
CA VAL A 141 -8.44 8.01 -20.37
C VAL A 141 -8.59 7.38 -21.76
N GLN A 142 -9.24 6.23 -21.84
CA GLN A 142 -9.50 5.51 -23.08
C GLN A 142 -10.69 6.11 -23.82
N ASN A 143 -10.72 5.90 -25.14
CA ASN A 143 -11.85 6.32 -25.95
C ASN A 143 -13.12 5.53 -25.58
N GLY A 144 -14.23 6.23 -25.37
CA GLY A 144 -15.55 5.64 -25.17
C GLY A 144 -16.42 5.70 -26.44
N ALA A 145 -17.59 5.08 -26.41
CA ALA A 145 -18.58 5.18 -27.48
C ALA A 145 -19.33 6.53 -27.46
N ASP A 146 -19.36 7.19 -26.30
CA ASP A 146 -20.08 8.45 -26.07
C ASP A 146 -19.14 9.59 -25.66
N SER A 147 -19.55 10.82 -25.97
CA SER A 147 -18.87 12.06 -25.54
C SER A 147 -19.83 13.06 -24.89
N THR A 148 -21.08 12.67 -24.65
CA THR A 148 -22.16 13.55 -24.16
C THR A 148 -21.98 13.96 -22.69
N CYS A 149 -21.13 13.25 -21.95
CA CYS A 149 -20.81 13.56 -20.57
C CYS A 149 -19.76 14.68 -20.42
N ILE A 150 -18.99 14.98 -21.48
CA ILE A 150 -17.98 16.04 -21.47
C ILE A 150 -18.69 17.38 -21.56
N ARG A 151 -18.55 18.22 -20.53
CA ARG A 151 -19.12 19.56 -20.43
C ARG A 151 -18.10 20.54 -19.89
#